data_AF-A0A9W8N1W1-F1
#
_entry.id   AF-A0A9W8N1W1-F1
#
_cell.length_a   1.000
_cell.length_b   1.000
_cell.length_c   1.000
_cell.angle_alpha   90.00
_cell.angle_beta   90.00
_cell.angle_gamma   90.00
#
_symmetry.space_group_name_H-M   'P 1'
#
loop_
_entity.id
_entity.type
_entity.pdbx_description
1 polymer ?
#
loop_
_entity_poly.entity_id
_entity_poly.type
_entity_poly.pdbx_seq_one_letter_code
_entity_poly.pdbx_strand_id
1 'polypeptide(L)'
;MKQEEGDGKAKQGVSIPSQRRFLYYWALLLAHDAPKHLWAVDPPLSTDDANNPLPFQRSTAPRPKVRLTQLKLRMRETSGMKLGIVKAANKVIERTSLAKGHGKPPTSGPSKEQEKPSSSSSQVWVSLARYDDALIDLLEEWEVYTRDPEGHMGKRRSGSENIKRGDTTEEDVLNEIFESGKWDKGKMVRSFARLGVTDGAGEEKVVDDKEGKIHVYTLRPLSDKRWEGLKHDLQKNANNAEQMLDAINTNAEAAGLSRSEANSTYDVTTAGLKAELDQGIILDAGREIRAKLYMGQVFMGWLWFIPTFHMHQPPPTASTTPSSESLKSTLRLTRKELDFPLGLGSSIIDVDIEMEWVVTPFGQAGVEVVEPPLRARTEDSKIGTDPEPVQTGIVALAQAMASGHEFGGEVSRKVGMEGSESGDLGKVGIREAMEAKQGAKE
;
A
#
# COMPACT_ATOMS: atom_id res chain seq x y z
N MET A 1 -52.62 -4.79 6.90
CA MET A 1 -51.54 -4.24 6.06
C MET A 1 -50.33 -5.14 6.23
N LYS A 2 -49.87 -5.76 5.14
CA LYS A 2 -48.71 -6.67 5.13
C LYS A 2 -47.48 -5.79 4.97
N GLN A 3 -46.57 -5.78 5.95
CA GLN A 3 -45.28 -5.07 5.82
C GLN A 3 -44.48 -5.78 4.73
N GLU A 4 -44.09 -5.03 3.70
CA GLU A 4 -43.11 -5.48 2.72
C GLU A 4 -41.76 -5.57 3.43
N GLU A 5 -41.28 -6.79 3.69
CA GLU A 5 -39.89 -7.05 4.04
C GLU A 5 -39.04 -6.72 2.81
N GLY A 6 -38.55 -5.48 2.75
CA GLY A 6 -37.52 -5.10 1.80
C GLY A 6 -36.25 -5.87 2.10
N ASP A 7 -35.89 -6.79 1.20
CA ASP A 7 -34.67 -7.59 1.20
C ASP A 7 -33.45 -6.68 0.90
N GLY A 8 -33.23 -5.71 1.77
CA GLY A 8 -32.15 -4.75 1.70
C GLY A 8 -30.89 -5.43 2.14
N LYS A 9 -30.17 -6.06 1.20
CA LYS A 9 -28.77 -6.48 1.40
C LYS A 9 -28.05 -5.34 2.10
N ALA A 10 -27.73 -5.54 3.38
CA ALA A 10 -27.00 -4.55 4.16
C ALA A 10 -25.76 -4.19 3.34
N LYS A 11 -25.66 -2.93 2.92
CA LYS A 11 -24.48 -2.41 2.26
C LYS A 11 -23.39 -2.47 3.31
N GLN A 12 -22.69 -3.60 3.36
CA GLN A 12 -21.62 -3.84 4.31
C GLN A 12 -20.55 -2.82 3.95
N GLY A 13 -20.52 -1.72 4.70
CA GLY A 13 -19.49 -0.70 4.58
C GLY A 13 -18.17 -1.43 4.76
N VAL A 14 -17.38 -1.52 3.68
CA VAL A 14 -16.10 -2.19 3.71
C VAL A 14 -15.19 -1.27 4.53
N SER A 15 -15.12 -1.52 5.84
CA SER A 15 -14.08 -0.90 6.65
C SER A 15 -12.76 -1.45 6.14
N ILE A 16 -12.04 -0.60 5.39
CA ILE A 16 -10.78 -0.94 4.75
C ILE A 16 -9.73 -1.07 5.88
N PRO A 17 -9.08 -2.22 6.09
CA PRO A 17 -8.09 -2.40 7.15
C PRO A 17 -7.06 -1.28 7.28
N SER A 18 -6.59 -0.73 6.16
CA SER A 18 -5.69 0.43 6.20
C SER A 18 -6.32 1.71 6.76
N GLN A 19 -7.63 1.94 6.57
CA GLN A 19 -8.34 3.04 7.23
C GLN A 19 -8.36 2.84 8.75
N ARG A 20 -8.50 1.59 9.23
CA ARG A 20 -8.42 1.30 10.68
C ARG A 20 -7.04 1.61 11.23
N ARG A 21 -5.98 1.20 10.52
CA ARG A 21 -4.59 1.54 10.89
C ARG A 21 -4.38 3.06 10.90
N PHE A 22 -4.83 3.76 9.87
CA PHE A 22 -4.79 5.22 9.80
C PHE A 22 -5.44 5.87 11.01
N LEU A 23 -6.70 5.52 11.32
CA LEU A 23 -7.41 6.07 12.47
C LEU A 23 -6.72 5.74 13.79
N TYR A 24 -6.19 4.53 13.94
CA TYR A 24 -5.43 4.13 15.12
C TYR A 24 -4.17 4.96 15.31
N TYR A 25 -3.35 5.13 14.26
CA TYR A 25 -2.13 5.94 14.35
C TYR A 25 -2.44 7.40 14.69
N TRP A 26 -3.49 7.98 14.09
CA TRP A 26 -3.90 9.34 14.40
C TRP A 26 -4.47 9.50 15.80
N ALA A 27 -5.19 8.50 16.31
CA ALA A 27 -5.64 8.51 17.69
C ALA A 27 -4.45 8.54 18.66
N LEU A 28 -3.40 7.76 18.40
CA LEU A 28 -2.17 7.79 19.19
C LEU A 28 -1.46 9.15 19.12
N LEU A 29 -1.40 9.76 17.93
CA LEU A 29 -0.82 11.10 17.75
C LEU A 29 -1.57 12.16 18.55
N LEU A 30 -2.89 12.19 18.45
CA LEU A 30 -3.75 13.13 19.19
C LEU A 30 -3.74 12.87 20.71
N ALA A 31 -3.49 11.63 21.14
CA ALA A 31 -3.36 11.26 22.54
C ALA A 31 -1.94 11.49 23.11
N HIS A 32 -0.98 11.96 22.30
CA HIS A 32 0.43 12.11 22.68
C HIS A 32 1.15 10.78 23.01
N ASP A 33 0.62 9.65 22.54
CA ASP A 33 1.17 8.31 22.75
C ASP A 33 1.96 7.79 21.52
N ALA A 34 2.04 8.56 20.44
CA ALA A 34 2.82 8.21 19.26
C ALA A 34 4.35 8.24 19.53
N PRO A 35 5.17 7.56 18.69
CA PRO A 35 6.63 7.63 18.81
C PRO A 35 7.15 9.08 18.78
N LYS A 36 7.98 9.45 19.76
CA LYS A 36 8.37 10.85 20.02
C LYS A 36 9.09 11.56 18.86
N HIS A 37 9.72 10.81 17.97
CA HIS A 37 10.41 11.35 16.80
C HIS A 37 9.46 11.64 15.63
N LEU A 38 8.22 11.11 15.69
CA LEU A 38 7.20 11.36 14.69
C LEU A 38 6.66 12.77 14.92
N TRP A 39 6.91 13.67 13.96
CA TRP A 39 6.48 15.08 14.02
C TRP A 39 7.09 15.82 15.22
N ALA A 40 8.35 15.46 15.51
CA ALA A 40 9.15 16.12 16.53
C ALA A 40 9.29 17.61 16.21
N VAL A 41 9.02 18.41 17.22
CA VAL A 41 9.22 19.86 17.22
C VAL A 41 10.29 20.18 18.23
N ASP A 42 11.16 21.12 17.88
CA ASP A 42 12.07 21.71 18.85
C ASP A 42 11.25 22.73 19.67
N PRO A 43 11.42 22.75 21.01
CA PRO A 43 10.70 23.69 21.85
C PRO A 43 10.99 25.13 21.38
N PRO A 44 10.01 26.05 21.46
CA PRO A 44 10.22 27.42 21.04
C PRO A 44 11.40 28.00 21.81
N LEU A 45 12.31 28.66 21.09
CA LEU A 45 13.39 29.42 21.73
C LEU A 45 12.73 30.42 22.67
N SER A 46 13.08 30.35 23.95
CA SER A 46 12.52 31.22 24.98
C SER A 46 12.81 32.68 24.63
N THR A 47 11.78 33.41 24.23
CA THR A 47 11.82 34.87 24.07
C THR A 47 11.29 35.54 25.32
N ASP A 48 11.89 36.66 25.71
CA ASP A 48 11.40 37.48 26.84
C ASP A 48 10.01 38.09 26.57
N ASP A 49 9.51 38.04 25.33
CA ASP A 49 8.19 38.55 24.96
C ASP A 49 7.08 37.50 25.18
N ALA A 50 6.50 37.53 26.39
CA ALA A 50 5.40 36.65 26.77
C ALA A 50 4.11 36.85 25.94
N ASN A 51 3.99 37.95 25.19
CA ASN A 51 2.78 38.26 24.44
C ASN A 51 2.79 37.70 23.01
N ASN A 52 3.94 37.20 22.52
CA ASN A 52 4.05 36.66 21.18
C ASN A 52 5.01 35.46 21.15
N PRO A 53 4.58 34.28 21.66
CA PRO A 53 5.43 33.10 21.67
C PRO A 53 5.78 32.71 20.24
N LEU A 54 7.09 32.57 19.99
CA LEU A 54 7.59 32.09 18.70
C LEU A 54 6.94 30.75 18.34
N PRO A 55 6.65 30.51 17.05
CA PRO A 55 6.17 29.20 16.61
C PRO A 55 7.17 28.10 16.95
N PHE A 56 6.64 26.89 17.16
CA PHE A 56 7.46 25.70 17.14
C PHE A 56 8.27 25.63 15.85
N GLN A 57 9.47 25.08 15.95
CA GLN A 57 10.29 24.82 14.78
C GLN A 57 10.31 23.32 14.52
N ARG A 58 10.31 22.94 13.24
CA ARG A 58 10.46 21.55 12.84
C ARG A 58 11.81 21.08 13.36
N SER A 59 11.84 19.94 14.05
CA SER A 59 13.10 19.47 14.61
C SER A 59 14.12 19.25 13.50
N THR A 60 15.31 19.81 13.72
CA THR A 60 16.46 19.61 12.81
C THR A 60 17.18 18.28 13.07
N ALA A 61 16.76 17.55 14.11
CA ALA A 61 17.29 16.23 14.41
C ALA A 61 17.04 15.27 13.23
N PRO A 62 18.02 14.42 12.88
CA PRO A 62 17.86 13.45 11.80
C PRO A 62 16.72 12.49 12.14
N ARG A 63 15.82 12.27 11.18
CA ARG A 63 14.71 11.33 11.35
C ARG A 63 15.24 9.91 11.41
N PRO A 64 14.76 9.08 12.36
CA PRO A 64 15.10 7.67 12.41
C PRO A 64 14.80 6.98 11.08
N LYS A 65 15.73 6.14 10.62
CA LYS A 65 15.60 5.39 9.38
C LYS A 65 15.43 3.91 9.67
N VAL A 66 14.61 3.27 8.84
CA VAL A 66 14.31 1.85 8.92
C VAL A 66 14.66 1.21 7.59
N ARG A 67 15.27 0.03 7.63
CA ARG A 67 15.53 -0.78 6.45
C ARG A 67 14.47 -1.87 6.35
N LEU A 68 13.69 -1.84 5.29
CA LEU A 68 12.80 -2.93 4.89
C LEU A 68 13.64 -4.00 4.18
N THR A 69 13.90 -5.11 4.87
CA THR A 69 14.83 -6.13 4.40
C THR A 69 14.15 -7.10 3.45
N GLN A 70 12.95 -7.56 3.78
CA GLN A 70 12.18 -8.49 2.97
C GLN A 70 10.69 -8.50 3.32
N LEU A 71 9.90 -9.06 2.40
CA LEU A 71 8.49 -9.36 2.58
C LEU A 71 8.24 -10.84 2.27
N LYS A 72 7.69 -11.59 3.22
CA LYS A 72 7.30 -12.99 3.02
C LYS A 72 5.80 -13.07 2.81
N LEU A 73 5.39 -13.52 1.63
CA LEU A 73 4.00 -13.73 1.29
C LEU A 73 3.68 -15.23 1.34
N ARG A 74 2.70 -15.62 2.16
CA ARG A 74 2.20 -17.00 2.20
C ARG A 74 0.85 -17.08 1.53
N MET A 75 0.73 -17.99 0.58
CA MET A 75 -0.49 -18.21 -0.19
C MET A 75 -0.85 -19.68 -0.23
N ARG A 76 -2.13 -20.00 -0.14
CA ARG A 76 -2.64 -21.34 -0.47
C ARG A 76 -2.55 -21.55 -1.96
N GLU A 77 -2.31 -22.79 -2.36
CA GLU A 77 -2.49 -23.22 -3.74
C GLU A 77 -3.94 -22.90 -4.16
N THR A 78 -4.09 -21.98 -5.11
CA THR A 78 -5.42 -21.68 -5.64
C THR A 78 -5.90 -22.92 -6.39
N SER A 79 -7.15 -23.34 -6.21
CA SER A 79 -7.70 -24.53 -6.87
C SER A 79 -7.35 -24.57 -8.37
N GLY A 80 -7.08 -25.77 -8.89
CA GLY A 80 -6.46 -25.97 -10.22
C GLY A 80 -7.14 -25.24 -11.39
N MET A 81 -8.43 -24.92 -11.31
CA MET A 81 -9.11 -24.07 -12.30
C MET A 81 -8.61 -22.62 -12.29
N LYS A 82 -8.42 -21.99 -11.12
CA LYS A 82 -7.95 -20.60 -11.00
C LYS A 82 -6.48 -20.48 -11.41
N LEU A 83 -5.66 -21.41 -10.93
CA LEU A 83 -4.26 -21.50 -11.31
C LEU A 83 -4.12 -21.86 -12.79
N GLY A 84 -5.06 -22.65 -13.33
CA GLY A 84 -5.15 -23.00 -14.74
C GLY A 84 -5.42 -21.79 -15.63
N ILE A 85 -6.26 -20.83 -15.21
CA ILE A 85 -6.48 -19.57 -15.94
C ILE A 85 -5.24 -18.69 -15.88
N VAL A 86 -4.60 -18.55 -14.72
CA VAL A 86 -3.34 -17.77 -14.59
C VAL A 86 -2.21 -18.43 -15.38
N LYS A 87 -2.08 -19.76 -15.30
CA LYS A 87 -1.09 -20.54 -16.06
C LYS A 87 -1.43 -20.60 -17.54
N ALA A 88 -2.69 -20.61 -17.96
CA ALA A 88 -3.08 -20.57 -19.37
C ALA A 88 -2.85 -19.18 -19.94
N ALA A 89 -3.19 -18.12 -19.20
CA ALA A 89 -2.79 -16.77 -19.51
C ALA A 89 -1.26 -16.72 -19.67
N ASN A 90 -0.48 -17.26 -18.73
CA ASN A 90 0.99 -17.28 -18.80
C ASN A 90 1.59 -18.26 -19.84
N LYS A 91 0.95 -19.41 -20.17
CA LYS A 91 1.48 -20.47 -21.05
C LYS A 91 1.05 -20.37 -22.51
N VAL A 92 -0.13 -19.84 -22.82
CA VAL A 92 -0.55 -19.60 -24.23
C VAL A 92 0.43 -18.63 -24.91
N ILE A 93 1.15 -17.85 -24.11
CA ILE A 93 2.20 -16.91 -24.48
C ILE A 93 3.51 -17.60 -24.88
N GLU A 94 3.88 -18.72 -24.26
CA GLU A 94 5.13 -19.45 -24.58
C GLU A 94 5.04 -20.20 -25.92
N ARG A 95 3.82 -20.61 -26.33
CA ARG A 95 3.60 -21.40 -27.55
C ARG A 95 3.67 -20.58 -28.85
N THR A 96 3.46 -19.27 -28.81
CA THR A 96 3.49 -18.41 -30.01
C THR A 96 4.89 -17.86 -30.32
N SER A 97 5.83 -17.85 -29.36
CA SER A 97 7.23 -17.45 -29.64
C SER A 97 8.04 -18.49 -30.42
N LEU A 98 7.61 -19.76 -30.44
CA LEU A 98 8.25 -20.83 -31.23
C LEU A 98 7.86 -20.81 -32.72
N ALA A 99 6.84 -20.03 -33.11
CA ALA A 99 6.32 -20.03 -34.48
C ALA A 99 6.94 -18.97 -35.42
N LYS A 100 7.80 -18.06 -34.91
CA LYS A 100 8.38 -16.96 -35.71
C LYS A 100 9.89 -17.04 -35.96
N GLY A 101 10.50 -18.20 -35.72
CA GLY A 101 11.89 -18.49 -36.09
C GLY A 101 12.01 -19.23 -37.43
N HIS A 102 11.67 -18.59 -38.55
CA HIS A 102 12.13 -19.06 -39.86
C HIS A 102 13.60 -18.67 -40.03
N GLY A 103 14.51 -19.64 -40.02
CA GLY A 103 15.79 -19.49 -40.70
C GLY A 103 17.08 -19.79 -39.91
N LYS A 104 17.19 -20.97 -39.28
CA LYS A 104 18.46 -21.74 -39.39
C LYS A 104 18.23 -23.20 -38.98
N PRO A 105 18.52 -24.18 -39.86
CA PRO A 105 18.46 -25.58 -39.48
C PRO A 105 19.52 -25.88 -38.39
N PRO A 106 19.19 -26.70 -37.38
CA PRO A 106 20.12 -27.08 -36.34
C PRO A 106 21.20 -28.00 -36.92
N THR A 107 22.44 -27.54 -36.88
CA THR A 107 23.61 -28.41 -37.04
C THR A 107 23.58 -29.44 -35.91
N SER A 108 23.49 -30.71 -36.30
CA SER A 108 23.45 -31.89 -35.44
C SER A 108 24.73 -32.04 -34.62
N GLY A 109 24.76 -31.44 -33.43
CA GLY A 109 25.75 -31.70 -32.38
C GLY A 109 25.16 -32.57 -31.28
N PRO A 110 25.69 -33.78 -31.00
CA PRO A 110 25.22 -34.61 -29.91
C PRO A 110 25.86 -34.15 -28.58
N SER A 111 25.16 -33.28 -27.85
CA SER A 111 25.40 -33.15 -26.40
C SER A 111 24.04 -33.08 -25.69
N LYS A 112 23.70 -34.22 -25.10
CA LYS A 112 22.52 -34.43 -24.27
C LYS A 112 22.84 -33.93 -22.85
N GLU A 113 22.59 -32.66 -22.57
CA GLU A 113 22.15 -32.27 -21.24
C GLU A 113 20.74 -31.72 -21.39
N GLN A 114 19.77 -32.50 -20.88
CA GLN A 114 18.39 -32.08 -20.75
C GLN A 114 18.34 -30.88 -19.80
N GLU A 115 18.43 -29.68 -20.36
CA GLU A 115 18.01 -28.48 -19.66
C GLU A 115 16.54 -28.68 -19.27
N LYS A 116 16.32 -28.97 -17.98
CA LYS A 116 14.98 -29.03 -17.38
C LYS A 116 14.28 -27.73 -17.79
N PRO A 117 13.06 -27.80 -18.38
CA PRO A 117 12.31 -26.59 -18.67
C PRO A 117 12.19 -25.82 -17.36
N SER A 118 12.89 -24.69 -17.27
CA SER A 118 12.81 -23.78 -16.13
C SER A 118 11.33 -23.45 -15.99
N SER A 119 10.67 -24.00 -14.98
CA SER A 119 9.25 -23.74 -14.77
C SER A 119 9.11 -22.23 -14.72
N SER A 120 8.33 -21.65 -15.63
CA SER A 120 7.98 -20.24 -15.64
C SER A 120 7.30 -19.94 -14.30
N SER A 121 8.13 -19.56 -13.33
CA SER A 121 7.72 -19.32 -11.97
C SER A 121 6.72 -18.18 -12.02
N SER A 122 5.59 -18.35 -11.34
CA SER A 122 4.62 -17.27 -11.17
C SER A 122 5.34 -16.09 -10.53
N GLN A 123 5.59 -15.04 -11.30
CA GLN A 123 6.36 -13.88 -10.87
C GLN A 123 5.54 -13.08 -9.87
N VAL A 124 5.72 -13.36 -8.57
CA VAL A 124 5.14 -12.58 -7.48
C VAL A 124 6.05 -11.37 -7.21
N TRP A 125 5.46 -10.19 -7.13
CA TRP A 125 6.19 -8.95 -6.85
C TRP A 125 5.32 -7.92 -6.11
N VAL A 126 5.97 -6.90 -5.57
CA VAL A 126 5.35 -5.84 -4.78
C VAL A 126 5.82 -4.49 -5.29
N SER A 127 4.89 -3.56 -5.45
CA SER A 127 5.18 -2.14 -5.68
C SER A 127 5.04 -1.38 -4.37
N LEU A 128 6.11 -0.72 -3.93
CA LEU A 128 6.07 0.22 -2.83
C LEU A 128 5.84 1.63 -3.35
N ALA A 129 4.97 2.36 -2.66
CA ALA A 129 4.62 3.73 -2.95
C ALA A 129 4.41 4.53 -1.66
N ARG A 130 4.51 5.86 -1.74
CA ARG A 130 4.18 6.80 -0.65
C ARG A 130 3.61 8.09 -1.20
N TYR A 131 3.09 8.96 -0.34
CA TYR A 131 2.67 10.30 -0.77
C TYR A 131 3.88 11.14 -1.18
N ASP A 132 3.64 12.08 -2.10
CA ASP A 132 4.64 13.03 -2.59
C ASP A 132 5.31 13.76 -1.42
N ASP A 133 6.65 13.73 -1.37
CA ASP A 133 7.40 14.26 -0.24
C ASP A 133 7.18 15.75 -0.05
N ALA A 134 7.04 16.50 -1.15
CA ALA A 134 6.80 17.94 -1.08
C ALA A 134 5.40 18.27 -0.52
N LEU A 135 4.40 17.42 -0.75
CA LEU A 135 3.11 17.58 -0.08
C LEU A 135 3.27 17.34 1.42
N ILE A 136 3.91 16.24 1.80
CA ILE A 136 4.01 15.89 3.23
C ILE A 136 4.86 16.91 3.98
N ASP A 137 5.96 17.38 3.40
CA ASP A 137 6.77 18.47 3.98
C ASP A 137 5.95 19.74 4.15
N LEU A 138 5.12 20.10 3.16
CA LEU A 138 4.21 21.23 3.26
C LEU A 138 3.20 21.06 4.41
N LEU A 139 2.60 19.88 4.53
CA LEU A 139 1.61 19.60 5.57
C LEU A 139 2.24 19.58 6.98
N GLU A 140 3.43 19.00 7.11
CA GLU A 140 4.18 19.00 8.37
C GLU A 140 4.62 20.41 8.76
N GLU A 141 5.09 21.22 7.81
CA GLU A 141 5.45 22.63 8.05
C GLU A 141 4.24 23.42 8.56
N TRP A 142 3.10 23.29 7.89
CA TRP A 142 1.86 23.95 8.30
C TRP A 142 1.37 23.47 9.67
N GLU A 143 1.46 22.18 9.95
CA GLU A 143 1.06 21.69 11.27
C GLU A 143 1.98 22.24 12.36
N VAL A 144 3.30 22.21 12.17
CA VAL A 144 4.25 22.77 13.15
C VAL A 144 4.02 24.26 13.36
N TYR A 145 3.81 25.02 12.28
CA TYR A 145 3.55 26.46 12.35
C TYR A 145 2.24 26.80 13.07
N THR A 146 1.19 26.00 12.84
CA THR A 146 -0.13 26.23 13.42
C THR A 146 -0.29 25.61 14.80
N ARG A 147 0.62 24.73 15.24
CA ARG A 147 0.51 24.00 16.51
C ARG A 147 0.31 24.94 17.70
N ASP A 148 -0.60 24.54 18.57
CA ASP A 148 -0.88 25.21 19.84
C ASP A 148 0.39 25.39 20.69
N PRO A 149 0.60 26.55 21.37
CA PRO A 149 1.83 26.83 22.14
C PRO A 149 2.15 25.81 23.25
N GLU A 150 1.16 25.08 23.77
CA GLU A 150 1.39 24.02 24.75
C GLU A 150 1.91 22.72 24.09
N GLY A 151 2.06 22.71 22.76
CA GLY A 151 2.55 21.57 21.98
C GLY A 151 1.46 20.55 21.64
N HIS A 152 0.18 20.86 21.91
CA HIS A 152 -0.93 19.96 21.64
C HIS A 152 -1.19 19.80 20.14
N MET A 153 -1.02 18.58 19.63
CA MET A 153 -1.25 18.26 18.22
C MET A 153 -2.74 18.35 17.89
N GLY A 154 -3.08 18.89 16.72
CA GLY A 154 -4.47 19.03 16.26
C GLY A 154 -5.21 20.24 16.85
N LYS A 155 -4.60 20.99 17.78
CA LYS A 155 -5.07 22.31 18.20
C LYS A 155 -4.24 23.38 17.49
N ARG A 156 -4.93 24.40 16.96
CA ARG A 156 -4.29 25.51 16.25
C ARG A 156 -4.13 26.72 17.16
N ARG A 157 -2.99 27.40 17.11
CA ARG A 157 -2.76 28.72 17.69
C ARG A 157 -3.61 29.76 16.95
N SER A 158 -4.23 30.69 17.67
CA SER A 158 -4.97 31.80 17.06
C SER A 158 -4.06 32.70 16.21
N GLY A 159 -4.53 33.14 15.04
CA GLY A 159 -3.75 34.03 14.16
C GLY A 159 -2.72 33.30 13.29
N SER A 160 -2.74 31.97 13.26
CA SER A 160 -1.80 31.14 12.48
C SER A 160 -2.31 30.78 11.08
N GLU A 161 -3.33 31.49 10.57
CA GLU A 161 -3.97 31.20 9.28
C GLU A 161 -3.08 31.56 8.08
N ASN A 162 -2.04 32.38 8.30
CA ASN A 162 -1.14 32.88 7.26
C ASN A 162 0.32 32.57 7.63
N ILE A 163 1.13 32.10 6.68
CA ILE A 163 2.57 31.89 6.85
C ILE A 163 3.34 32.68 5.79
N LYS A 164 4.41 33.38 6.21
CA LYS A 164 5.32 34.07 5.29
C LYS A 164 6.43 33.11 4.88
N ARG A 165 6.56 32.81 3.58
CA ARG A 165 7.66 31.99 3.05
C ARG A 165 8.74 32.84 2.41
N GLY A 166 9.93 32.87 3.01
CA GLY A 166 11.08 33.57 2.44
C GLY A 166 10.92 35.09 2.43
N ASP A 167 11.57 35.75 1.47
CA ASP A 167 11.58 37.22 1.35
C ASP A 167 10.40 37.76 0.53
N THR A 168 9.46 36.91 0.10
CA THR A 168 8.30 37.36 -0.67
C THR A 168 7.31 38.09 0.24
N THR A 169 6.69 39.14 -0.29
CA THR A 169 5.61 39.85 0.40
C THR A 169 4.29 39.07 0.41
N GLU A 170 4.21 37.98 -0.35
CA GLU A 170 3.04 37.10 -0.41
C GLU A 170 2.99 36.20 0.82
N GLU A 171 1.80 36.13 1.43
CA GLU A 171 1.50 35.24 2.55
C GLU A 171 0.75 34.02 2.00
N ASP A 172 1.20 32.82 2.34
CA ASP A 172 0.44 31.62 2.03
C ASP A 172 -0.70 31.49 3.06
N VAL A 173 -1.92 31.27 2.56
CA VAL A 173 -3.12 31.10 3.38
C VAL A 173 -3.43 29.63 3.55
N LEU A 174 -3.65 29.19 4.79
CA LEU A 174 -3.84 27.76 5.12
C LEU A 174 -5.01 27.11 4.38
N ASN A 175 -6.13 27.84 4.23
CA ASN A 175 -7.32 27.30 3.58
C ASN A 175 -7.19 27.24 2.05
N GLU A 176 -6.20 27.93 1.48
CA GLU A 176 -6.01 28.06 0.02
C GLU A 176 -4.99 27.06 -0.54
N ILE A 177 -4.32 26.27 0.32
CA ILE A 177 -3.26 25.32 -0.06
C ILE A 177 -3.67 24.40 -1.22
N PHE A 178 -4.94 23.98 -1.25
CA PHE A 178 -5.47 23.07 -2.24
C PHE A 178 -6.26 23.73 -3.37
N GLU A 179 -6.53 25.04 -3.30
CA GLU A 179 -7.36 25.74 -4.29
C GLU A 179 -6.70 25.84 -5.67
N SER A 180 -5.37 25.93 -5.72
CA SER A 180 -4.61 26.01 -6.98
C SER A 180 -4.71 24.76 -7.86
N GLY A 181 -5.26 23.65 -7.34
CA GLY A 181 -5.29 22.34 -7.99
C GLY A 181 -3.88 21.77 -8.27
N LYS A 182 -2.82 22.37 -7.72
CA LYS A 182 -1.42 21.92 -7.90
C LYS A 182 -1.27 20.43 -7.53
N TRP A 183 -1.93 20.03 -6.46
CA TRP A 183 -1.88 18.67 -5.92
C TRP A 183 -2.83 17.72 -6.66
N ASP A 184 -3.87 18.22 -7.33
CA ASP A 184 -4.80 17.40 -8.10
C ASP A 184 -4.31 17.09 -9.51
N LYS A 185 -3.44 17.96 -10.07
CA LYS A 185 -2.89 17.80 -11.43
C LYS A 185 -1.97 16.58 -11.59
N GLY A 186 -1.57 15.92 -10.51
CA GLY A 186 -0.65 14.79 -10.54
C GLY A 186 -1.05 13.68 -9.58
N LYS A 187 -0.44 12.50 -9.77
CA LYS A 187 -0.59 11.41 -8.81
C LYS A 187 0.15 11.76 -7.52
N MET A 188 -0.62 11.92 -6.46
CA MET A 188 -0.11 12.23 -5.12
C MET A 188 0.57 11.04 -4.44
N VAL A 189 0.26 9.82 -4.88
CA VAL A 189 0.92 8.59 -4.42
C VAL A 189 1.82 8.08 -5.53
N ARG A 190 3.12 7.93 -5.24
CA ARG A 190 4.14 7.57 -6.22
C ARG A 190 4.87 6.30 -5.81
N SER A 191 5.09 5.41 -6.77
CA SER A 191 5.95 4.25 -6.55
C SER A 191 7.41 4.69 -6.48
N PHE A 192 8.19 4.07 -5.59
CA PHE A 192 9.61 4.40 -5.42
C PHE A 192 10.52 3.17 -5.30
N ALA A 193 9.95 1.99 -5.04
CA ALA A 193 10.72 0.76 -4.93
C ALA A 193 9.85 -0.45 -5.27
N ARG A 194 10.51 -1.56 -5.62
CA ARG A 194 9.83 -2.81 -5.97
C ARG A 194 10.54 -3.98 -5.30
N LEU A 195 9.77 -4.97 -4.88
CA LEU A 195 10.28 -6.23 -4.34
C LEU A 195 9.80 -7.38 -5.22
N GLY A 196 10.63 -8.41 -5.35
CA GLY A 196 10.30 -9.59 -6.13
C GLY A 196 11.12 -10.79 -5.69
N VAL A 197 10.79 -11.94 -6.27
CA VAL A 197 11.55 -13.17 -6.09
C VAL A 197 12.93 -12.99 -6.73
N THR A 198 14.00 -13.28 -5.98
CA THR A 198 15.38 -13.15 -6.46
C THR A 198 16.05 -14.52 -6.55
N ASP A 199 16.76 -14.76 -7.65
CA ASP A 199 17.45 -16.03 -7.91
C ASP A 199 18.45 -16.36 -6.79
N GLY A 200 18.35 -17.55 -6.23
CA GLY A 200 19.32 -18.12 -5.28
C GLY A 200 19.02 -17.94 -3.79
N ALA A 201 18.08 -17.08 -3.40
CA ALA A 201 17.69 -16.91 -1.98
C ALA A 201 16.18 -16.74 -1.76
N GLY A 202 15.43 -16.34 -2.79
CA GLY A 202 13.97 -16.30 -2.77
C GLY A 202 13.37 -17.62 -3.22
N GLU A 203 13.66 -18.73 -2.53
CA GLU A 203 13.03 -20.00 -2.88
C GLU A 203 11.52 -19.91 -2.62
N GLU A 204 10.73 -20.24 -3.64
CA GLU A 204 9.33 -20.62 -3.46
C GLU A 204 9.32 -21.92 -2.66
N LYS A 205 9.17 -21.80 -1.34
CA LYS A 205 9.03 -22.97 -0.49
C LYS A 205 7.58 -23.43 -0.54
N VAL A 206 7.37 -24.64 -1.03
CA VAL A 206 6.08 -25.32 -0.93
C VAL A 206 6.07 -26.10 0.37
N VAL A 207 5.12 -25.79 1.24
CA VAL A 207 4.89 -26.50 2.49
C VAL A 207 3.55 -27.20 2.39
N ASP A 208 3.52 -28.52 2.53
CA ASP A 208 2.28 -29.26 2.65
C ASP A 208 1.70 -29.04 4.05
N ASP A 209 0.47 -28.52 4.12
CA ASP A 209 -0.31 -28.38 5.36
C ASP A 209 -1.58 -29.25 5.25
N LYS A 210 -2.25 -29.49 6.38
CA LYS A 210 -3.50 -30.28 6.45
C LYS A 210 -4.60 -29.73 5.53
N GLU A 211 -4.53 -28.43 5.24
CA GLU A 211 -5.51 -27.71 4.43
C GLU A 211 -5.05 -27.48 2.98
N GLY A 212 -3.95 -28.11 2.56
CA GLY A 212 -3.40 -28.05 1.21
C GLY A 212 -1.98 -27.50 1.13
N LYS A 213 -1.50 -27.26 -0.10
CA LYS A 213 -0.17 -26.70 -0.34
C LYS A 213 -0.13 -25.21 -0.05
N ILE A 214 0.89 -24.79 0.68
CA ILE A 214 1.19 -23.38 0.96
C ILE A 214 2.47 -23.00 0.22
N HIS A 215 2.34 -22.03 -0.67
CA HIS A 215 3.46 -21.40 -1.35
C HIS A 215 3.96 -20.22 -0.52
N VAL A 216 5.25 -20.20 -0.21
CA VAL A 216 5.90 -19.13 0.53
C VAL A 216 6.86 -18.41 -0.41
N TYR A 217 6.55 -17.14 -0.71
CA TYR A 217 7.37 -16.27 -1.55
C TYR A 217 8.16 -15.31 -0.65
N THR A 218 9.49 -15.36 -0.73
CA THR A 218 10.35 -14.38 -0.07
C THR A 218 10.75 -13.31 -1.08
N LEU A 219 10.20 -12.11 -0.92
CA LEU A 219 10.38 -10.99 -1.83
C LEU A 219 11.42 -10.04 -1.26
N ARG A 220 12.40 -9.70 -2.11
CA ARG A 220 13.52 -8.82 -1.78
C ARG A 220 13.58 -7.64 -2.74
N PRO A 221 14.25 -6.54 -2.39
CA PRO A 221 14.41 -5.40 -3.29
C PRO A 221 14.91 -5.81 -4.68
N LEU A 222 14.25 -5.30 -5.71
CA LEU A 222 14.66 -5.48 -7.10
C LEU A 222 15.55 -4.31 -7.53
N SER A 223 16.66 -4.62 -8.19
CA SER A 223 17.43 -3.60 -8.92
C SER A 223 16.70 -3.18 -10.19
N ASP A 224 16.98 -1.97 -10.69
CA ASP A 224 16.39 -1.46 -11.93
C ASP A 224 16.54 -2.44 -13.10
N LYS A 225 17.72 -3.03 -13.26
CA LYS A 225 17.99 -4.02 -14.31
C LYS A 225 17.10 -5.26 -14.18
N ARG A 226 16.91 -5.75 -12.94
CA ARG A 226 16.02 -6.89 -12.69
C ARG A 226 14.56 -6.51 -12.92
N TRP A 227 14.18 -5.30 -12.52
CA TRP A 227 12.84 -4.80 -12.78
C TRP A 227 12.55 -4.64 -14.27
N GLU A 228 13.46 -4.07 -15.06
CA GLU A 228 13.26 -3.96 -16.51
C GLU A 228 13.21 -5.33 -17.19
N GLY A 229 14.01 -6.29 -16.74
CA GLY A 229 13.90 -7.68 -17.18
C GLY A 229 12.52 -8.28 -16.84
N LEU A 230 12.09 -8.13 -15.59
CA LEU A 230 10.76 -8.58 -15.14
C LEU A 230 9.65 -7.90 -15.95
N LYS A 231 9.73 -6.60 -16.17
CA LYS A 231 8.76 -5.83 -16.94
C LYS A 231 8.73 -6.26 -18.40
N HIS A 232 9.88 -6.50 -19.02
CA HIS A 232 9.94 -7.04 -20.38
C HIS A 232 9.29 -8.42 -20.44
N ASP A 233 9.51 -9.28 -19.44
CA ASP A 233 8.83 -10.57 -19.35
C ASP A 233 7.31 -10.38 -19.20
N LEU A 234 6.86 -9.48 -18.31
CA LEU A 234 5.45 -9.15 -18.14
C LEU A 234 4.82 -8.56 -19.42
N GLN A 235 5.53 -7.72 -20.16
CA GLN A 235 5.05 -7.09 -21.41
C GLN A 235 5.06 -8.05 -22.59
N LYS A 236 6.12 -8.84 -22.76
CA LYS A 236 6.17 -9.94 -23.73
C LYS A 236 5.01 -10.91 -23.49
N ASN A 237 4.66 -11.10 -22.22
CA ASN A 237 3.50 -11.85 -21.82
C ASN A 237 2.19 -11.11 -22.17
N ALA A 238 2.12 -9.81 -21.90
CA ALA A 238 0.94 -8.98 -22.14
C ALA A 238 0.58 -8.79 -23.62
N ASN A 239 1.52 -8.57 -24.53
CA ASN A 239 1.22 -8.30 -25.95
C ASN A 239 0.53 -9.51 -26.63
N ASN A 240 0.75 -10.71 -26.10
CA ASN A 240 0.04 -11.92 -26.50
C ASN A 240 -1.35 -12.02 -25.83
N ALA A 241 -1.53 -11.38 -24.68
CA ALA A 241 -2.78 -11.26 -23.95
C ALA A 241 -3.64 -10.05 -24.40
N GLU A 242 -3.08 -9.01 -25.03
CA GLU A 242 -3.78 -7.80 -25.50
C GLU A 242 -4.90 -8.16 -26.49
N GLN A 243 -4.68 -9.11 -27.39
CA GLN A 243 -5.75 -9.60 -28.28
C GLN A 243 -6.91 -10.27 -27.53
N MET A 244 -6.66 -10.85 -26.36
CA MET A 244 -7.69 -11.43 -25.50
C MET A 244 -8.30 -10.38 -24.57
N LEU A 245 -7.51 -9.43 -24.07
CA LEU A 245 -7.93 -8.32 -23.23
C LEU A 245 -8.80 -7.31 -24.00
N ASP A 246 -8.58 -7.08 -25.29
CA ASP A 246 -9.47 -6.25 -26.13
C ASP A 246 -10.88 -6.85 -26.22
N ALA A 247 -10.99 -8.17 -26.34
CA ALA A 247 -12.28 -8.86 -26.32
C ALA A 247 -12.98 -8.76 -24.96
N ILE A 248 -12.22 -8.75 -23.86
CA ILE A 248 -12.77 -8.62 -22.51
C ILE A 248 -13.08 -7.14 -22.18
N ASN A 249 -12.27 -6.19 -22.65
CA ASN A 249 -12.48 -4.75 -22.53
C ASN A 249 -13.77 -4.33 -23.24
N THR A 250 -14.01 -4.85 -24.45
CA THR A 250 -15.25 -4.60 -25.20
C THR A 250 -16.49 -5.05 -24.39
N ASN A 251 -16.38 -6.17 -23.67
CA ASN A 251 -17.45 -6.68 -22.80
C ASN A 251 -17.57 -5.92 -21.46
N ALA A 252 -16.48 -5.37 -20.93
CA ALA A 252 -16.48 -4.61 -19.68
C ALA A 252 -16.97 -3.16 -19.86
N GLU A 253 -16.70 -2.54 -21.01
CA GLU A 253 -17.31 -1.25 -21.40
C GLU A 253 -18.82 -1.38 -21.56
N ALA A 254 -19.31 -2.48 -22.15
CA ALA A 254 -20.74 -2.78 -22.22
C ALA A 254 -21.38 -2.98 -20.82
N ALA A 255 -20.57 -3.24 -19.79
CA ALA A 255 -21.00 -3.41 -18.39
C ALA A 255 -20.76 -2.18 -17.49
N GLY A 256 -20.21 -1.07 -18.01
CA GLY A 256 -20.16 0.23 -17.33
C GLY A 256 -19.15 0.38 -16.18
N LEU A 257 -18.02 -0.34 -16.19
CA LEU A 257 -16.99 -0.23 -15.13
C LEU A 257 -15.87 0.77 -15.50
N SER A 258 -15.47 1.61 -14.53
CA SER A 258 -14.52 2.72 -14.71
C SER A 258 -13.04 2.29 -14.68
N ARG A 259 -12.22 2.90 -15.54
CA ARG A 259 -10.84 2.52 -15.93
C ARG A 259 -9.69 3.10 -15.08
N SER A 260 -9.96 3.91 -14.06
CA SER A 260 -8.97 4.86 -13.53
C SER A 260 -7.99 4.37 -12.44
N GLU A 261 -7.96 3.08 -12.07
CA GLU A 261 -7.10 2.59 -10.96
C GLU A 261 -5.84 1.78 -11.38
N ALA A 262 -5.60 1.57 -12.68
CA ALA A 262 -4.60 0.64 -13.23
C ALA A 262 -3.18 1.21 -13.43
N ASN A 263 -3.01 2.50 -13.21
CA ASN A 263 -2.00 3.27 -13.91
C ASN A 263 -0.97 3.83 -12.92
N SER A 264 0.10 3.10 -12.59
CA SER A 264 1.30 3.67 -11.94
C SER A 264 2.40 2.60 -11.83
N THR A 265 3.19 2.44 -12.88
CA THR A 265 4.36 1.55 -12.84
C THR A 265 5.63 2.16 -13.41
N TYR A 266 5.61 3.44 -13.79
CA TYR A 266 6.82 4.20 -14.12
C TYR A 266 7.17 5.11 -12.96
N ASP A 267 8.39 4.92 -12.44
CA ASP A 267 9.44 5.95 -12.33
C ASP A 267 10.40 5.73 -11.14
N VAL A 268 11.58 6.31 -11.32
CA VAL A 268 12.78 6.49 -10.48
C VAL A 268 13.76 5.31 -10.35
N THR A 269 14.91 5.53 -10.99
CA THR A 269 16.11 4.72 -11.07
C THR A 269 16.97 4.84 -9.81
N THR A 270 17.44 3.70 -9.28
CA THR A 270 18.51 3.63 -8.28
C THR A 270 19.77 3.05 -8.94
N ALA A 271 20.24 3.73 -9.98
CA ALA A 271 21.43 3.34 -10.73
C ALA A 271 22.69 3.68 -9.93
N GLY A 272 23.09 2.85 -8.97
CA GLY A 272 24.36 3.04 -8.25
C GLY A 272 24.74 2.02 -7.19
N LEU A 273 23.79 1.31 -6.57
CA LEU A 273 24.06 0.57 -5.32
C LEU A 273 23.78 -0.92 -5.41
N LYS A 274 24.53 -1.62 -6.27
CA LYS A 274 24.35 -3.06 -6.45
C LYS A 274 24.68 -3.89 -5.19
N ALA A 275 25.55 -3.38 -4.31
CA ALA A 275 25.98 -4.08 -3.09
C ALA A 275 25.07 -3.82 -1.87
N GLU A 276 24.32 -2.72 -1.85
CA GLU A 276 23.44 -2.38 -0.70
C GLU A 276 22.01 -2.90 -0.87
N LEU A 277 21.56 -3.17 -2.09
CA LEU A 277 20.22 -3.72 -2.34
C LEU A 277 20.00 -5.09 -1.70
N ASP A 278 21.06 -5.85 -1.48
CA ASP A 278 20.99 -7.14 -0.76
C ASP A 278 20.64 -6.95 0.72
N GLN A 279 20.82 -5.75 1.27
CA GLN A 279 20.53 -5.42 2.66
C GLN A 279 19.06 -5.00 2.86
N GLY A 280 18.43 -4.34 1.88
CA GLY A 280 17.05 -3.86 1.99
C GLY A 280 16.82 -2.48 1.38
N ILE A 281 15.61 -1.94 1.56
CA ILE A 281 15.24 -0.58 1.16
C ILE A 281 15.23 0.32 2.40
N ILE A 282 15.97 1.42 2.37
CA ILE A 282 15.99 2.39 3.47
C ILE A 282 14.81 3.35 3.34
N LEU A 283 14.14 3.56 4.46
CA LEU A 283 12.88 4.27 4.58
C LEU A 283 12.97 5.24 5.75
N ASP A 284 12.26 6.36 5.63
CA ASP A 284 11.97 7.19 6.79
C ASP A 284 10.96 6.47 7.68
N ALA A 285 11.31 6.27 8.97
CA ALA A 285 10.50 5.49 9.89
C ALA A 285 9.12 6.12 10.15
N GLY A 286 9.03 7.44 10.04
CA GLY A 286 7.81 8.21 10.27
C GLY A 286 6.96 8.41 9.03
N ARG A 287 7.42 7.95 7.86
CA ARG A 287 6.67 8.08 6.60
C ARG A 287 5.86 6.84 6.30
N GLU A 288 4.72 7.08 5.69
CA GLU A 288 3.78 6.06 5.28
C GLU A 288 4.24 5.29 4.06
N ILE A 289 3.85 4.03 4.01
CA ILE A 289 4.20 3.10 2.95
C ILE A 289 2.94 2.40 2.50
N ARG A 290 2.70 2.45 1.19
CA ARG A 290 1.70 1.68 0.48
C ARG A 290 2.39 0.54 -0.26
N ALA A 291 2.07 -0.71 0.05
CA ALA A 291 2.57 -1.88 -0.67
C ALA A 291 1.42 -2.53 -1.45
N LYS A 292 1.54 -2.57 -2.79
CA LYS A 292 0.61 -3.27 -3.69
C LYS A 292 1.20 -4.62 -4.10
N LEU A 293 0.43 -5.70 -3.93
CA LEU A 293 0.85 -7.07 -4.19
C LEU A 293 0.38 -7.52 -5.58
N TYR A 294 1.25 -8.18 -6.34
CA TYR A 294 0.98 -8.66 -7.69
C TYR A 294 1.48 -10.09 -7.91
N MET A 295 0.77 -10.83 -8.77
CA MET A 295 1.23 -12.08 -9.36
C MET A 295 1.13 -11.97 -10.88
N GLY A 296 2.28 -11.94 -11.55
CA GLY A 296 2.36 -11.45 -12.93
C GLY A 296 1.85 -10.01 -12.98
N GLN A 297 0.86 -9.73 -13.81
CA GLN A 297 0.19 -8.42 -13.82
C GLN A 297 -1.03 -8.36 -12.91
N VAL A 298 -1.50 -9.50 -12.37
CA VAL A 298 -2.75 -9.57 -11.61
C VAL A 298 -2.56 -8.97 -10.22
N PHE A 299 -3.32 -7.92 -9.92
CA PHE A 299 -3.40 -7.33 -8.60
C PHE A 299 -4.01 -8.30 -7.58
N MET A 300 -3.36 -8.46 -6.43
CA MET A 300 -3.80 -9.38 -5.37
C MET A 300 -4.34 -8.67 -4.13
N GLY A 301 -4.13 -7.36 -4.01
CA GLY A 301 -4.48 -6.60 -2.81
C GLY A 301 -3.36 -5.62 -2.44
N TRP A 302 -3.62 -4.80 -1.44
CA TRP A 302 -2.63 -3.84 -0.96
C TRP A 302 -2.73 -3.64 0.54
N LEU A 303 -1.72 -2.99 1.10
CA LEU A 303 -1.65 -2.62 2.50
C LEU A 303 -0.97 -1.26 2.65
N TRP A 304 -1.28 -0.58 3.74
CA TRP A 304 -0.71 0.70 4.11
C TRP A 304 -0.34 0.70 5.60
N PHE A 305 0.84 1.21 5.93
CA PHE A 305 1.34 1.30 7.31
C PHE A 305 2.41 2.39 7.42
N ILE A 306 2.76 2.78 8.65
CA ILE A 306 3.90 3.63 8.96
C ILE A 306 4.86 2.81 9.83
N PRO A 307 6.14 2.59 9.43
CA PRO A 307 7.06 1.67 10.10
C PRO A 307 7.17 1.88 11.61
N THR A 308 7.31 3.13 12.06
CA THR A 308 7.59 3.44 13.48
C THR A 308 6.50 2.96 14.45
N PHE A 309 5.24 2.84 14.01
CA PHE A 309 4.16 2.30 14.85
C PHE A 309 4.23 0.77 15.02
N HIS A 310 5.08 0.10 14.25
CA HIS A 310 5.26 -1.35 14.26
C HIS A 310 6.67 -1.77 14.67
N MET A 311 7.46 -0.83 15.17
CA MET A 311 8.80 -1.07 15.66
C MET A 311 8.91 -0.65 17.12
N HIS A 312 9.79 -1.31 17.87
CA HIS A 312 10.19 -0.83 19.18
C HIS A 312 10.85 0.54 19.06
N GLN A 313 10.88 1.31 20.16
CA GLN A 313 11.52 2.63 20.19
C GLN A 313 12.94 2.55 19.59
N PRO A 314 13.33 3.54 18.77
CA PRO A 314 14.64 3.53 18.14
C PRO A 314 15.73 3.50 19.22
N PRO A 315 16.84 2.76 18.99
CA PRO A 315 17.93 2.69 19.95
C PRO A 315 18.49 4.10 20.23
N PRO A 316 18.83 4.42 21.48
CA PRO A 316 19.38 5.73 21.82
C PRO A 316 20.70 5.96 21.08
N THR A 317 20.80 7.12 20.44
CA THR A 317 21.96 7.57 19.66
C THR A 317 23.19 7.88 20.50
N ALA A 318 23.35 7.41 21.75
CA ALA A 318 24.42 7.92 22.62
C ALA A 318 25.37 6.94 23.32
N SER A 319 25.07 5.65 23.57
CA SER A 319 25.96 4.95 24.55
C SER A 319 25.96 3.43 24.65
N THR A 320 25.11 2.69 23.93
CA THR A 320 25.08 1.23 24.14
C THR A 320 24.97 0.54 22.80
N THR A 321 25.90 -0.38 22.49
CA THR A 321 25.81 -1.25 21.33
C THR A 321 24.49 -2.03 21.47
N PRO A 322 23.46 -1.73 20.66
CA PRO A 322 22.18 -2.42 20.79
C PRO A 322 22.39 -3.89 20.45
N SER A 323 21.76 -4.79 21.21
CA SER A 323 21.70 -6.21 20.84
C SER A 323 21.09 -6.32 19.44
N SER A 324 21.66 -7.16 18.57
CA SER A 324 21.18 -7.30 17.19
C SER A 324 19.69 -7.66 17.09
N GLU A 325 19.10 -8.29 18.10
CA GLU A 325 17.69 -8.67 18.13
C GLU A 325 16.75 -7.48 18.35
N SER A 326 17.13 -6.49 19.17
CA SER A 326 16.28 -5.33 19.46
C SER A 326 16.16 -4.36 18.28
N LEU A 327 16.96 -4.54 17.24
CA LEU A 327 16.93 -3.72 16.03
C LEU A 327 15.90 -4.19 15.02
N LYS A 328 15.45 -5.45 15.10
CA LYS A 328 14.58 -6.07 14.10
C LYS A 328 13.15 -6.12 14.61
N SER A 329 12.20 -5.92 13.69
CA SER A 329 10.78 -6.10 13.93
C SER A 329 10.12 -6.78 12.73
N THR A 330 9.07 -7.56 13.00
CA THR A 330 8.26 -8.20 11.97
C THR A 330 6.81 -7.77 12.12
N LEU A 331 6.29 -7.08 11.11
CA LEU A 331 4.87 -6.77 11.00
C LEU A 331 4.18 -7.89 10.22
N ARG A 332 3.31 -8.65 10.88
CA ARG A 332 2.50 -9.69 10.27
C ARG A 332 1.08 -9.20 10.02
N LEU A 333 0.65 -9.27 8.76
CA LEU A 333 -0.71 -8.91 8.34
C LEU A 333 -1.40 -10.13 7.75
N THR A 334 -2.46 -10.58 8.40
CA THR A 334 -3.33 -11.62 7.87
C THR A 334 -4.11 -11.14 6.66
N ARG A 335 -4.67 -12.05 5.86
CA ARG A 335 -5.54 -11.69 4.73
C ARG A 335 -6.65 -10.69 5.11
N LYS A 336 -7.23 -10.81 6.32
CA LYS A 336 -8.30 -9.92 6.80
C LYS A 336 -7.83 -8.48 7.04
N GLU A 337 -6.53 -8.27 7.10
CA GLU A 337 -5.88 -6.98 7.35
C GLU A 337 -5.28 -6.36 6.07
N LEU A 338 -5.47 -7.03 4.93
CA LEU A 338 -5.16 -6.51 3.61
C LEU A 338 -6.39 -5.87 2.99
N ASP A 339 -6.17 -4.84 2.18
CA ASP A 339 -7.21 -4.15 1.46
C ASP A 339 -7.45 -4.83 0.11
N PHE A 340 -8.71 -5.14 -0.17
CA PHE A 340 -9.16 -5.79 -1.41
C PHE A 340 -8.41 -7.09 -1.79
N PRO A 341 -8.25 -8.08 -0.88
CA PRO A 341 -7.66 -9.38 -1.18
C PRO A 341 -8.65 -10.26 -1.96
N LEU A 342 -8.99 -9.83 -3.19
CA LEU A 342 -9.95 -10.45 -4.08
C LEU A 342 -9.25 -11.28 -5.16
N GLY A 343 -9.98 -12.16 -5.85
CA GLY A 343 -9.41 -13.01 -6.90
C GLY A 343 -8.28 -13.89 -6.37
N LEU A 344 -7.07 -13.74 -6.91
CA LEU A 344 -5.86 -14.42 -6.41
C LEU A 344 -5.50 -14.01 -4.96
N GLY A 345 -5.82 -12.77 -4.58
CA GLY A 345 -5.67 -12.26 -3.22
C GLY A 345 -6.44 -13.06 -2.17
N SER A 346 -7.54 -13.72 -2.56
CA SER A 346 -8.33 -14.55 -1.64
C SER A 346 -7.56 -15.76 -1.09
N SER A 347 -6.50 -16.16 -1.79
CA SER A 347 -5.63 -17.28 -1.38
C SER A 347 -4.47 -16.85 -0.51
N ILE A 348 -4.29 -15.55 -0.28
CA ILE A 348 -3.31 -15.04 0.68
C ILE A 348 -3.68 -15.55 2.09
N ILE A 349 -2.70 -16.05 2.82
CA ILE A 349 -2.83 -16.40 4.23
C ILE A 349 -2.44 -15.18 5.05
N ASP A 350 -1.20 -14.72 4.84
CA ASP A 350 -0.63 -13.55 5.48
C ASP A 350 0.60 -13.03 4.72
N VAL A 351 1.02 -11.84 5.14
CA VAL A 351 2.20 -11.11 4.69
C VAL A 351 3.02 -10.75 5.92
N ASP A 352 4.25 -11.24 6.00
CA ASP A 352 5.22 -10.82 7.00
C ASP A 352 6.17 -9.79 6.40
N ILE A 353 6.32 -8.65 7.07
CA ILE A 353 7.16 -7.54 6.64
C ILE A 353 8.29 -7.41 7.66
N GLU A 354 9.51 -7.69 7.23
CA GLU A 354 10.70 -7.62 8.08
C GLU A 354 11.39 -6.27 7.93
N MET A 355 11.65 -5.62 9.06
CA MET A 355 12.22 -4.29 9.16
C MET A 355 13.32 -4.27 10.21
N GLU A 356 14.34 -3.43 10.00
CA GLU A 356 15.38 -3.21 10.98
C GLU A 356 15.76 -1.73 11.10
N TRP A 357 16.07 -1.28 12.31
CA TRP A 357 16.56 0.09 12.53
C TRP A 357 17.92 0.28 11.86
N VAL A 358 18.08 1.38 11.11
CA VAL A 358 19.37 1.76 10.55
C VAL A 358 20.16 2.50 11.64
N VAL A 359 21.20 1.86 12.14
CA VAL A 359 22.13 2.47 13.09
C VAL A 359 23.28 3.08 12.31
N THR A 360 23.31 4.41 12.22
CA THR A 360 24.47 5.10 11.63
C THR A 360 25.65 4.95 12.59
N PRO A 361 26.78 4.36 12.15
CA PRO A 361 27.94 4.22 13.01
C PRO A 361 28.42 5.61 13.47
N PHE A 362 28.57 5.77 14.79
CA PHE A 362 29.07 6.99 15.41
C PHE A 362 30.38 7.44 14.75
N GLY A 363 30.45 8.71 14.36
CA GLY A 363 31.68 9.32 13.82
C GLY A 363 31.84 9.23 12.30
N GLN A 364 30.93 8.56 11.57
CA GLN A 364 30.84 8.65 10.11
C GLN A 364 29.70 9.57 9.67
N ALA A 365 29.72 10.80 10.19
CA ALA A 365 28.88 11.88 9.67
C ALA A 365 29.36 12.22 8.24
N GLY A 366 28.87 11.49 7.25
CA GLY A 366 29.31 11.63 5.86
C GLY A 366 29.08 10.40 4.99
N VAL A 367 28.75 9.23 5.55
CA VAL A 367 28.12 8.19 4.74
C VAL A 367 26.68 8.63 4.55
N GLU A 368 26.45 9.35 3.44
CA GLU A 368 25.13 9.71 2.97
C GLU A 368 24.36 8.41 2.78
N VAL A 369 23.54 8.07 3.78
CA VAL A 369 22.63 6.95 3.70
C VAL A 369 21.73 7.26 2.52
N VAL A 370 21.92 6.52 1.43
CA VAL A 370 21.23 6.82 0.17
C VAL A 370 19.75 6.57 0.37
N GLU A 371 19.04 7.66 0.65
CA GLU A 371 17.60 7.68 0.64
C GLU A 371 17.13 7.39 -0.79
N PRO A 372 15.94 6.79 -0.95
CA PRO A 372 15.32 6.69 -2.26
C PRO A 372 15.37 8.08 -2.91
N PRO A 373 15.96 8.22 -4.12
CA PRO A 373 16.37 9.51 -4.63
C PRO A 373 15.23 10.53 -4.59
N LEU A 374 15.48 11.64 -3.91
CA LEU A 374 14.69 12.85 -4.02
C LEU A 374 14.62 13.18 -5.51
N ARG A 375 13.40 13.18 -6.07
CA ARG A 375 13.08 13.40 -7.48
C ARG A 375 14.22 14.08 -8.27
N ALA A 376 14.94 13.31 -9.10
CA ALA A 376 15.48 13.92 -10.30
C ALA A 376 14.26 14.41 -11.10
N ARG A 377 14.20 15.69 -11.47
CA ARG A 377 13.18 16.19 -12.41
C ARG A 377 13.48 15.61 -13.80
N THR A 378 13.30 14.31 -13.96
CA THR A 378 13.36 13.65 -15.26
C THR A 378 12.21 14.14 -16.13
N GLU A 379 12.50 14.39 -17.41
CA GLU A 379 11.55 14.99 -18.36
C GLU A 379 10.30 14.12 -18.59
N ASP A 380 10.33 12.85 -18.20
CA ASP A 380 9.20 11.93 -18.22
C ASP A 380 8.02 12.40 -17.35
N SER A 381 8.27 13.25 -16.37
CA SER A 381 7.20 13.93 -15.60
C SER A 381 6.45 15.03 -16.38
N LYS A 382 6.98 15.51 -17.51
CA LYS A 382 6.36 16.59 -18.31
C LYS A 382 5.45 16.07 -19.43
N ILE A 383 5.59 14.80 -19.81
CA ILE A 383 4.93 14.23 -20.98
C ILE A 383 3.91 13.19 -20.49
N GLY A 384 2.70 13.66 -20.16
CA GLY A 384 1.55 12.80 -19.91
C GLY A 384 0.89 12.28 -21.20
N THR A 385 1.67 11.90 -22.23
CA THR A 385 1.11 11.57 -23.56
C THR A 385 1.43 10.18 -24.09
N ASP A 386 2.09 9.30 -23.33
CA ASP A 386 2.21 7.91 -23.77
C ASP A 386 0.90 7.15 -23.48
N PRO A 387 0.28 6.50 -24.49
CA PRO A 387 -0.91 5.69 -24.30
C PRO A 387 -0.60 4.51 -23.38
N GLU A 388 -1.24 4.47 -22.22
CA GLU A 388 -1.05 3.44 -21.19
C GLU A 388 -1.56 2.06 -21.63
N PRO A 389 -0.81 0.98 -21.35
CA PRO A 389 -1.34 -0.38 -21.49
C PRO A 389 -2.47 -0.61 -20.48
N VAL A 390 -3.65 -0.94 -21.00
CA VAL A 390 -4.89 -1.17 -20.24
C VAL A 390 -4.81 -2.47 -19.44
N GLN A 391 -4.74 -2.43 -18.11
CA GLN A 391 -4.74 -3.69 -17.33
C GLN A 391 -5.37 -3.69 -15.92
N THR A 392 -6.07 -4.81 -15.65
CA THR A 392 -6.29 -5.57 -14.38
C THR A 392 -7.57 -5.43 -13.56
N GLY A 393 -8.33 -4.33 -13.60
CA GLY A 393 -9.64 -4.29 -12.91
C GLY A 393 -10.63 -5.35 -13.43
N ILE A 394 -10.53 -5.65 -14.73
CA ILE A 394 -11.49 -6.50 -15.44
C ILE A 394 -11.22 -8.00 -15.25
N VAL A 395 -9.96 -8.41 -15.09
CA VAL A 395 -9.62 -9.83 -14.80
C VAL A 395 -10.09 -10.24 -13.41
N ALA A 396 -10.00 -9.33 -12.42
CA ALA A 396 -10.52 -9.57 -11.07
C ALA A 396 -12.05 -9.72 -11.08
N LEU A 397 -12.77 -8.91 -11.88
CA LEU A 397 -14.22 -9.03 -12.06
C LEU A 397 -14.60 -10.34 -12.78
N ALA A 398 -13.91 -10.67 -13.88
CA ALA A 398 -14.15 -11.91 -14.61
C ALA A 398 -13.91 -13.14 -13.72
N GLN A 399 -12.87 -13.11 -12.87
CA GLN A 399 -12.64 -14.15 -11.87
C GLN A 399 -13.70 -14.16 -10.76
N ALA A 400 -14.18 -13.01 -10.30
CA ALA A 400 -15.26 -12.93 -9.31
C ALA A 400 -16.56 -13.53 -9.86
N MET A 401 -16.91 -13.20 -11.11
CA MET A 401 -18.08 -13.76 -11.82
C MET A 401 -17.93 -15.26 -12.09
N ALA A 402 -16.76 -15.71 -12.55
CA ALA A 402 -16.48 -17.12 -12.82
C ALA A 402 -16.39 -17.97 -11.54
N SER A 403 -16.13 -17.37 -10.38
CA SER A 403 -15.98 -18.10 -9.12
C SER A 403 -17.30 -18.55 -8.50
N GLY A 404 -18.46 -18.22 -9.09
CA GLY A 404 -19.75 -18.84 -8.77
C GLY A 404 -20.01 -18.93 -7.27
N HIS A 405 -19.70 -17.87 -6.51
CA HIS A 405 -19.89 -17.89 -5.06
C HIS A 405 -21.38 -17.75 -4.77
N GLU A 406 -22.11 -18.87 -4.90
CA GLU A 406 -23.40 -19.05 -4.26
C GLU A 406 -23.16 -18.99 -2.75
N PHE A 407 -23.59 -17.89 -2.14
CA PHE A 407 -23.80 -17.83 -0.69
C PHE A 407 -25.02 -18.70 -0.36
N GLY A 408 -24.79 -20.00 -0.24
CA GLY A 408 -25.80 -20.96 0.19
C GLY A 408 -26.15 -20.74 1.66
N GLY A 409 -27.26 -20.05 1.91
CA GLY A 409 -27.96 -20.11 3.19
C GLY A 409 -28.70 -21.44 3.30
N GLU A 410 -28.08 -22.41 3.97
CA GLU A 410 -28.72 -23.68 4.32
C GLU A 410 -29.74 -23.44 5.44
N VAL A 411 -31.02 -23.31 5.06
CA VAL A 411 -32.15 -23.24 5.99
C VAL A 411 -32.36 -24.64 6.58
N SER A 412 -31.88 -24.82 7.81
CA SER A 412 -32.24 -25.97 8.64
C SER A 412 -33.75 -25.98 8.91
N ARG A 413 -34.40 -26.98 8.33
CA ARG A 413 -35.79 -27.37 8.59
C ARG A 413 -35.85 -27.97 9.99
N LYS A 414 -36.37 -27.23 10.98
CA LYS A 414 -36.77 -27.82 12.27
C LYS A 414 -38.27 -27.66 12.47
N VAL A 415 -38.90 -28.82 12.43
CA VAL A 415 -40.31 -29.12 12.73
C VAL A 415 -40.63 -28.68 14.15
N GLY A 416 -41.83 -28.11 14.32
CA GLY A 416 -42.29 -27.49 15.55
C GLY A 416 -42.56 -28.43 16.70
N MET A 417 -42.73 -27.83 17.88
CA MET A 417 -43.53 -28.38 18.97
C MET A 417 -44.05 -27.20 19.81
N GLU A 418 -45.33 -27.29 20.15
CA GLU A 418 -46.16 -26.28 20.79
C GLU A 418 -45.84 -26.06 22.28
N GLY A 419 -46.23 -24.87 22.78
CA GLY A 419 -46.84 -24.72 24.09
C GLY A 419 -45.98 -24.12 25.21
N SER A 420 -46.25 -22.86 25.58
CA SER A 420 -46.81 -22.51 26.90
C SER A 420 -46.87 -21.00 27.11
N GLU A 421 -47.98 -20.57 27.70
CA GLU A 421 -48.41 -19.20 28.03
C GLU A 421 -47.56 -18.47 29.10
N SER A 422 -47.86 -17.17 29.17
CA SER A 422 -47.86 -16.28 30.34
C SER A 422 -46.63 -15.40 30.58
N GLY A 423 -46.90 -14.10 30.78
CA GLY A 423 -45.92 -13.14 31.28
C GLY A 423 -46.06 -11.72 30.76
N ASP A 424 -47.21 -11.11 31.03
CA ASP A 424 -47.46 -9.67 30.95
C ASP A 424 -46.43 -8.86 31.77
N LEU A 425 -46.01 -7.68 31.27
CA LEU A 425 -45.73 -6.45 32.03
C LEU A 425 -45.01 -5.39 31.15
N GLY A 426 -45.65 -4.22 31.02
CA GLY A 426 -44.95 -2.94 31.19
C GLY A 426 -44.59 -2.12 29.95
N LYS A 427 -45.59 -1.55 29.28
CA LYS A 427 -45.41 -0.32 28.48
C LYS A 427 -45.42 0.90 29.40
N VAL A 428 -44.35 1.69 29.41
CA VAL A 428 -44.38 3.10 29.83
C VAL A 428 -43.69 3.92 28.75
N GLY A 429 -44.48 4.76 28.09
CA GLY A 429 -43.99 5.74 27.13
C GLY A 429 -43.52 7.02 27.83
N ILE A 430 -42.60 7.73 27.18
CA ILE A 430 -42.34 9.14 27.46
C ILE A 430 -42.46 9.90 26.14
N ARG A 431 -43.37 10.88 26.17
CA ARG A 431 -43.65 11.90 25.16
C ARG A 431 -42.52 12.95 25.12
N GLU A 432 -42.09 13.27 23.90
CA GLU A 432 -42.20 14.57 23.24
C GLU A 432 -42.28 15.86 24.09
N ALA A 433 -41.36 16.79 23.82
CA ALA A 433 -41.50 18.25 23.87
C ALA A 433 -40.26 18.88 23.22
N MET A 434 -40.26 20.00 22.49
CA MET A 434 -41.24 20.80 21.77
C MET A 434 -40.40 21.88 21.05
N GLU A 435 -40.59 22.06 19.74
CA GLU A 435 -40.07 23.22 18.99
C GLU A 435 -40.79 24.52 19.44
N ALA A 436 -40.06 25.66 19.45
CA ALA A 436 -40.58 26.99 19.09
C ALA A 436 -39.52 28.09 19.31
N LYS A 437 -39.01 28.73 18.25
CA LYS A 437 -39.52 30.02 17.72
C LYS A 437 -38.59 30.67 16.68
N GLN A 438 -39.22 31.09 15.58
CA GLN A 438 -38.75 32.00 14.55
C GLN A 438 -38.67 33.46 15.03
N GLY A 439 -37.69 34.22 14.50
CA GLY A 439 -37.93 35.37 13.61
C GLY A 439 -38.07 36.79 14.18
N ALA A 440 -37.19 37.71 13.72
CA ALA A 440 -37.39 39.11 13.29
C ALA A 440 -35.98 39.66 12.93
N LYS A 441 -35.59 40.05 11.71
CA LYS A 441 -35.99 41.23 10.92
C LYS A 441 -36.20 42.49 11.75
N GLU A 442 -35.14 43.29 11.84
CA GLU A 442 -35.11 44.72 11.47
C GLU A 442 -33.79 45.01 10.75
#